data_AF-A0A7W3TZW3-F1
#
_entry.id   AF-A0A7W3TZW3-F1
#
_cell.length_a   1.000
_cell.length_b   1.000
_cell.length_c   1.000
_cell.angle_alpha   90.00
_cell.angle_beta   90.00
_cell.angle_gamma   90.00
#
_symmetry.space_group_name_H-M   'P 1'
#
loop_
_entity.id
_entity.type
_entity.pdbx_description
1 polymer ?
#
loop_
_entity_poly.entity_id
_entity_poly.type
_entity_poly.pdbx_seq_one_letter_code
_entity_poly.pdbx_strand_id
1 'polypeptide(L)'
;MAIAAKDIASIFTGMDLGAEKIAENFNKLLEENIGQDNQLDTLNNKAVKIGNFIGYENANINENVSWGFHCFGFWDDHKIPAGNGWPKQMENNADWGWMINMGKGTSEVSMQLICNAAEFMFMRVATGNKWGDWTIITSHYQSAQNA
;
A
#
# COMPACT_ATOMS: atom_id res chain seq x y z
N MET A 1 -9.06 3.81 19.42
CA MET A 1 -9.47 4.95 20.28
C MET A 1 -9.77 4.34 21.65
N ALA A 2 -9.17 4.81 22.75
CA ALA A 2 -9.34 4.17 24.06
C ALA A 2 -10.65 4.63 24.73
N ILE A 3 -11.43 3.68 25.26
CA ILE A 3 -12.59 3.96 26.11
C ILE A 3 -12.13 4.85 27.26
N ALA A 4 -12.73 6.03 27.41
CA ALA A 4 -12.34 6.97 28.46
C ALA A 4 -13.12 6.65 29.75
N ALA A 5 -12.55 6.95 30.91
CA ALA A 5 -13.17 6.71 32.22
C ALA A 5 -14.58 7.35 32.35
N LYS A 6 -14.85 8.42 31.60
CA LYS A 6 -16.17 9.08 31.52
C LYS A 6 -17.25 8.20 30.84
N ASP A 7 -16.84 7.36 29.89
CA ASP A 7 -17.72 6.45 29.14
C ASP A 7 -18.09 5.23 29.98
N ILE A 8 -17.23 4.86 30.94
CA ILE A 8 -17.52 3.86 31.98
C ILE A 8 -18.39 4.48 33.09
N ALA A 9 -18.13 5.73 33.48
CA ALA A 9 -18.88 6.39 34.55
C ALA A 9 -20.37 6.58 34.22
N SER A 10 -20.72 6.84 32.95
CA SER A 10 -22.13 6.98 32.51
C SER A 10 -22.96 5.70 32.67
N ILE A 11 -22.31 4.53 32.69
CA ILE A 11 -22.93 3.21 32.92
C ILE A 11 -23.35 3.07 34.39
N PHE A 12 -22.59 3.64 35.31
CA PHE A 12 -22.80 3.48 36.76
C PHE A 12 -23.56 4.63 37.41
N THR A 13 -23.64 5.81 36.78
CA THR A 13 -24.41 6.96 37.31
C THR A 13 -25.93 6.81 37.19
N GLY A 14 -26.42 5.79 36.49
CA GLY A 14 -27.83 5.44 36.39
C GLY A 14 -28.25 4.32 37.34
N MET A 15 -28.13 4.51 38.66
CA MET A 15 -28.61 3.56 39.69
C MET A 15 -30.14 3.30 39.65
N ASP A 16 -30.88 3.92 38.72
CA ASP A 16 -32.33 3.81 38.55
C ASP A 16 -32.74 2.88 37.38
N LEU A 17 -31.77 2.24 36.71
CA LEU A 17 -31.99 1.41 35.54
C LEU A 17 -31.43 0.02 35.85
N GLY A 18 -32.30 -0.92 36.24
CA GLY A 18 -31.94 -2.27 36.67
C GLY A 18 -31.00 -3.02 35.72
N ALA A 19 -30.42 -4.14 36.21
CA ALA A 19 -29.36 -4.91 35.55
C ALA A 19 -29.56 -5.19 34.04
N GLU A 20 -30.82 -5.28 33.59
CA GLU A 20 -31.19 -5.44 32.18
C GLU A 20 -30.75 -4.27 31.29
N LYS A 21 -30.93 -3.02 31.74
CA LYS A 21 -30.52 -1.82 30.98
C LYS A 21 -29.01 -1.62 30.99
N ILE A 22 -28.33 -2.07 32.03
CA ILE A 22 -26.86 -2.10 32.09
C ILE A 22 -26.32 -3.10 31.05
N ALA A 23 -26.92 -4.28 30.94
CA ALA A 23 -26.55 -5.27 29.93
C ALA A 23 -26.82 -4.78 28.50
N GLU A 24 -27.95 -4.12 28.27
CA GLU A 24 -28.30 -3.56 26.95
C GLU A 24 -27.33 -2.46 26.51
N ASN A 25 -26.95 -1.56 27.42
CA ASN A 25 -25.95 -0.52 27.14
C ASN A 25 -24.55 -1.11 26.92
N PHE A 26 -24.18 -2.16 27.65
CA PHE A 26 -22.90 -2.85 27.47
C PHE A 26 -22.83 -3.58 26.12
N ASN A 27 -23.92 -4.24 25.70
CA ASN A 27 -24.01 -4.90 24.40
C ASN A 27 -23.90 -3.91 23.24
N LYS A 28 -24.53 -2.73 23.34
CA LYS A 28 -24.38 -1.66 22.33
C LYS A 28 -22.94 -1.17 22.19
N LEU A 29 -22.25 -0.94 23.32
CA LEU A 29 -20.83 -0.56 23.31
C LEU A 29 -19.94 -1.66 22.71
N LEU A 30 -20.26 -2.94 22.93
CA LEU A 30 -19.55 -4.06 22.29
C LEU A 30 -19.80 -4.10 20.77
N GLU A 31 -21.04 -3.95 20.32
CA GLU A 31 -21.37 -3.90 18.89
C GLU A 31 -20.71 -2.72 18.17
N GLU A 32 -20.68 -1.53 18.79
CA GLU A 32 -20.01 -0.35 18.26
C GLU A 32 -18.50 -0.57 18.14
N ASN A 33 -17.86 -1.22 19.11
CA ASN A 33 -16.43 -1.54 19.05
C ASN A 33 -16.12 -2.61 17.99
N ILE A 34 -16.92 -3.68 17.90
CA ILE A 34 -16.78 -4.71 16.85
C ILE A 34 -16.98 -4.11 15.45
N GLY A 35 -17.93 -3.18 15.30
CA GLY A 35 -18.16 -2.44 14.06
C GLY A 35 -16.96 -1.60 13.65
N GLN A 36 -16.32 -0.91 14.60
CA GLN A 36 -15.10 -0.14 14.35
C GLN A 36 -13.91 -1.02 13.97
N ASP A 37 -13.72 -2.16 14.65
CA ASP A 37 -12.65 -3.12 14.32
C ASP A 37 -12.82 -3.68 12.91
N ASN A 38 -14.05 -3.99 12.49
CA ASN A 38 -14.35 -4.45 11.14
C ASN A 38 -14.15 -3.37 10.07
N GLN A 39 -14.40 -2.10 10.40
CA GLN A 39 -14.12 -0.97 9.51
C GLN A 39 -12.62 -0.72 9.36
N LEU A 40 -11.86 -0.81 10.45
CA LEU A 40 -10.41 -0.68 10.45
C LEU A 40 -9.74 -1.85 9.71
N ASP A 41 -10.22 -3.07 9.93
CA ASP A 41 -9.80 -4.25 9.17
C ASP A 41 -10.12 -4.10 7.68
N THR A 42 -11.32 -3.64 7.35
CA THR A 42 -11.72 -3.34 5.96
C THR A 42 -10.83 -2.27 5.33
N LEU A 43 -10.48 -1.20 6.05
CA LEU A 43 -9.57 -0.17 5.54
C LEU A 43 -8.17 -0.74 5.32
N ASN A 44 -7.64 -1.51 6.27
CA ASN A 44 -6.29 -2.06 6.22
C ASN A 44 -6.14 -3.23 5.23
N ASN A 45 -7.23 -3.95 4.93
CA ASN A 45 -7.21 -5.13 4.08
C ASN A 45 -7.86 -4.96 2.71
N LYS A 46 -8.75 -3.98 2.53
CA LYS A 46 -9.44 -3.72 1.25
C LYS A 46 -9.07 -2.39 0.58
N ALA A 47 -8.42 -1.45 1.28
CA ALA A 47 -7.88 -0.24 0.66
C ALA A 47 -6.45 -0.45 0.14
N VAL A 48 -6.03 0.40 -0.82
CA VAL A 48 -4.68 0.35 -1.40
C VAL A 48 -3.64 0.46 -0.28
N LYS A 49 -2.79 -0.56 -0.13
CA LYS A 49 -1.84 -0.67 0.97
C LYS A 49 -0.57 0.11 0.68
N ILE A 50 0.08 0.63 1.73
CA ILE A 50 1.51 0.96 1.67
C ILE A 50 2.25 -0.34 1.98
N GLY A 51 2.94 -0.86 0.98
CA GLY A 51 3.74 -2.07 1.10
C GLY A 51 5.12 -1.82 1.68
N ASN A 52 5.86 -2.92 1.88
CA ASN A 52 7.21 -2.87 2.44
C ASN A 52 8.18 -2.08 1.55
N PHE A 53 9.19 -1.50 2.18
CA PHE A 53 10.34 -0.92 1.49
C PHE A 53 11.10 -1.98 0.69
N ILE A 54 11.53 -1.61 -0.52
CA ILE A 54 12.30 -2.47 -1.42
C ILE A 54 13.73 -1.94 -1.50
N GLY A 55 14.69 -2.76 -1.07
CA GLY A 55 16.11 -2.51 -1.16
C GLY A 55 16.84 -3.72 -1.73
N TYR A 56 18.16 -3.73 -1.58
CA TYR A 56 19.03 -4.75 -2.14
C TYR A 56 18.67 -6.18 -1.71
N GLU A 57 18.37 -6.38 -0.42
CA GLU A 57 18.09 -7.71 0.15
C GLU A 57 16.79 -8.35 -0.38
N ASN A 58 15.84 -7.56 -0.87
CA ASN A 58 14.54 -8.01 -1.37
C ASN A 58 14.22 -7.47 -2.78
N ALA A 59 15.26 -7.24 -3.59
CA ALA A 59 15.16 -6.52 -4.85
C ALA A 59 14.32 -7.20 -5.95
N ASN A 60 13.98 -8.48 -5.84
CA ASN A 60 13.16 -9.17 -6.86
C ASN A 60 11.70 -8.68 -6.86
N ILE A 61 11.38 -7.74 -7.75
CA ILE A 61 10.06 -7.12 -7.84
C ILE A 61 9.02 -7.95 -8.59
N ASN A 62 9.40 -9.10 -9.16
CA ASN A 62 8.44 -10.01 -9.78
C ASN A 62 7.75 -10.90 -8.73
N GLU A 63 8.43 -11.18 -7.62
CA GLU A 63 8.02 -12.18 -6.63
C GLU A 63 7.72 -11.56 -5.25
N ASN A 64 8.43 -10.51 -4.85
CA ASN A 64 8.42 -10.02 -3.46
C ASN A 64 7.46 -8.83 -3.22
N VAL A 65 6.61 -8.50 -4.20
CA VAL A 65 5.83 -7.27 -4.19
C VAL A 65 4.34 -7.58 -4.07
N SER A 66 3.74 -7.08 -3.00
CA SER A 66 2.31 -7.16 -2.75
C SER A 66 1.54 -6.09 -3.55
N TRP A 67 0.23 -6.21 -3.58
CA TRP A 67 -0.62 -5.11 -4.07
C TRP A 67 -0.44 -3.86 -3.20
N GLY A 68 -0.17 -2.69 -3.81
CA GLY A 68 -0.01 -1.43 -3.08
C GLY A 68 1.03 -0.47 -3.63
N PHE A 69 1.36 0.54 -2.82
CA PHE A 69 2.43 1.52 -3.02
C PHE A 69 3.67 1.11 -2.23
N HIS A 70 4.83 1.10 -2.85
CA HIS A 70 6.09 0.71 -2.24
C HIS A 70 7.13 1.81 -2.42
N CYS A 71 7.82 2.15 -1.35
CA CYS A 71 9.09 2.89 -1.47
C CYS A 71 10.19 1.92 -1.93
N PHE A 72 11.13 2.40 -2.72
CA PHE A 72 12.38 1.68 -2.97
C PHE A 72 13.59 2.59 -2.84
N GLY A 73 14.75 2.01 -2.55
CA GLY A 73 16.01 2.74 -2.50
C GLY A 73 17.22 1.82 -2.56
N PHE A 74 18.16 2.20 -3.43
CA PHE A 74 19.40 1.50 -3.71
C PHE A 74 20.55 2.51 -3.75
N TRP A 75 21.65 2.18 -3.09
CA TRP A 75 22.79 3.08 -2.89
C TRP A 75 24.02 2.59 -3.66
N ASP A 76 25.09 3.38 -3.69
CA ASP A 76 26.26 3.07 -4.53
C ASP A 76 26.95 1.73 -4.20
N ASP A 77 26.92 1.33 -2.94
CA ASP A 77 27.44 0.05 -2.44
C ASP A 77 26.45 -1.11 -2.62
N HIS A 78 25.17 -0.80 -2.82
CA HIS A 78 24.05 -1.75 -2.92
C HIS A 78 23.07 -1.32 -4.01
N LYS A 79 23.58 -1.29 -5.25
CA LYS A 79 22.84 -0.86 -6.45
C LYS A 79 21.75 -1.87 -6.82
N ILE A 80 20.84 -1.45 -7.70
CA ILE A 80 19.78 -2.31 -8.23
C ILE A 80 20.40 -3.54 -8.92
N PRO A 81 20.17 -4.77 -8.43
CA PRO A 81 20.78 -5.95 -9.03
C PRO A 81 20.12 -6.31 -10.36
N ALA A 82 20.93 -6.70 -11.35
CA ALA A 82 20.44 -7.15 -12.64
C ALA A 82 19.56 -8.41 -12.53
N GLY A 83 18.55 -8.54 -13.41
CA GLY A 83 17.70 -9.74 -13.50
C GLY A 83 16.59 -9.84 -12.45
N ASN A 84 16.43 -8.84 -11.58
CA ASN A 84 15.44 -8.83 -10.50
C ASN A 84 14.10 -8.16 -10.89
N GLY A 85 13.81 -8.10 -12.18
CA GLY A 85 12.55 -7.56 -12.72
C GLY A 85 12.54 -6.05 -12.93
N TRP A 86 13.57 -5.31 -12.53
CA TRP A 86 13.69 -3.86 -12.73
C TRP A 86 13.81 -3.46 -14.22
N PRO A 87 13.48 -2.21 -14.57
CA PRO A 87 13.82 -1.65 -15.87
C PRO A 87 15.31 -1.75 -16.15
N LYS A 88 15.71 -2.13 -17.37
CA LYS A 88 17.11 -2.31 -17.74
C LYS A 88 17.96 -1.06 -17.53
N GLN A 89 17.35 0.11 -17.66
CA GLN A 89 17.96 1.43 -17.43
C GLN A 89 18.29 1.67 -15.95
N MET A 90 17.60 1.00 -15.03
CA MET A 90 17.82 1.12 -13.60
C MET A 90 18.80 0.05 -13.07
N GLU A 91 18.97 -1.08 -13.77
CA GLU A 91 19.91 -2.13 -13.35
C GLU A 91 21.34 -1.61 -13.21
N ASN A 92 22.02 -2.03 -12.14
CA ASN A 92 23.37 -1.63 -11.75
C ASN A 92 23.56 -0.12 -11.48
N ASN A 93 22.47 0.61 -11.21
CA ASN A 93 22.50 2.01 -10.78
C ASN A 93 22.00 2.16 -9.34
N ALA A 94 22.47 3.22 -8.67
CA ALA A 94 21.89 3.70 -7.42
C ALA A 94 20.68 4.57 -7.77
N ASP A 95 19.52 4.26 -7.18
CA ASP A 95 18.26 4.95 -7.49
C ASP A 95 17.24 4.70 -6.37
N TRP A 96 16.27 5.59 -6.24
CA TRP A 96 15.22 5.50 -5.24
C TRP A 96 13.93 6.14 -5.76
N GLY A 97 12.81 5.82 -5.12
CA GLY A 97 11.53 6.37 -5.53
C GLY A 97 10.36 5.53 -5.05
N TRP A 98 9.32 5.52 -5.88
CA TRP A 98 8.05 4.86 -5.58
C TRP A 98 7.67 3.87 -6.67
N MET A 99 7.05 2.78 -6.26
CA MET A 99 6.44 1.81 -7.15
C MET A 99 4.99 1.58 -6.74
N ILE A 100 4.10 1.54 -7.72
CA ILE A 100 2.72 1.09 -7.56
C ILE A 100 2.61 -0.28 -8.19
N ASN A 101 2.18 -1.28 -7.42
CA ASN A 101 1.90 -2.62 -7.89
C ASN A 101 0.40 -2.91 -7.76
N MET A 102 -0.24 -3.16 -8.89
CA MET A 102 -1.66 -3.54 -8.98
C MET A 102 -1.75 -5.02 -9.35
N GLY A 103 -2.47 -5.83 -8.57
CA GLY A 103 -2.51 -7.29 -8.74
C GLY A 103 -1.43 -8.07 -7.96
N LYS A 104 -1.55 -9.40 -7.96
CA LYS A 104 -0.72 -10.33 -7.17
C LYS A 104 0.06 -11.27 -8.08
N GLY A 105 0.98 -10.71 -8.87
CA GLY A 105 1.87 -11.49 -9.74
C GLY A 105 1.26 -11.81 -11.09
N THR A 106 1.68 -12.91 -11.71
CA THR A 106 1.48 -13.10 -13.16
C THR A 106 0.27 -13.96 -13.54
N SER A 107 -0.39 -14.61 -12.58
CA SER A 107 -1.57 -15.46 -12.83
C SER A 107 -2.85 -14.68 -13.09
N GLU A 108 -2.83 -13.38 -12.84
CA GLU A 108 -3.91 -12.43 -13.07
C GLU A 108 -3.37 -11.24 -13.88
N VAL A 109 -4.26 -10.36 -14.33
CA VAL A 109 -3.83 -9.09 -14.91
C VAL A 109 -3.24 -8.23 -13.79
N SER A 110 -1.93 -8.00 -13.86
CA SER A 110 -1.21 -7.15 -12.91
C SER A 110 -0.47 -6.03 -13.63
N MET A 111 -0.24 -4.92 -12.94
CA MET A 111 0.47 -3.76 -13.47
C MET A 111 1.48 -3.27 -12.46
N GLN A 112 2.64 -2.83 -12.96
CA GLN A 112 3.62 -2.12 -12.16
C GLN A 112 3.91 -0.76 -12.80
N LEU A 113 3.93 0.28 -11.96
CA LEU A 113 4.36 1.63 -12.31
C LEU A 113 5.52 2.00 -11.36
N ILE A 114 6.64 2.45 -11.90
CA ILE A 114 7.79 2.96 -11.13
C ILE A 114 7.94 4.44 -11.46
N CYS A 115 8.10 5.26 -10.42
CA CYS A 115 8.52 6.66 -10.53
C CYS A 115 9.83 6.78 -9.76
N ASN A 116 10.94 6.99 -10.46
CA ASN A 116 12.25 7.13 -9.83
C ASN A 116 12.63 8.61 -9.60
N ALA A 117 13.64 8.84 -8.76
CA ALA A 117 14.14 10.18 -8.47
C ALA A 117 14.85 10.83 -9.67
N ALA A 118 15.30 10.02 -10.63
CA ALA A 118 15.94 10.47 -11.88
C ALA A 118 14.94 10.85 -12.99
N GLU A 119 13.71 11.24 -12.62
CA GLU A 119 12.65 11.76 -13.52
C GLU A 119 12.08 10.79 -14.57
N PHE A 120 12.39 9.51 -14.47
CA PHE A 120 11.79 8.47 -15.31
C PHE A 120 10.55 7.86 -14.65
N MET A 121 9.54 7.63 -15.49
CA MET A 121 8.41 6.78 -15.16
C MET A 121 8.46 5.52 -16.03
N PHE A 122 8.29 4.34 -15.41
CA PHE A 122 8.27 3.07 -16.11
C PHE A 122 6.97 2.34 -15.83
N MET A 123 6.38 1.70 -16.84
CA MET A 123 5.19 0.88 -16.66
C MET A 123 5.32 -0.45 -17.38
N ARG A 124 4.79 -1.52 -16.76
CA ARG A 124 4.58 -2.80 -17.43
C ARG A 124 3.32 -3.49 -16.93
N VAL A 125 2.86 -4.45 -17.69
CA VAL A 125 1.68 -5.27 -17.38
C VAL A 125 2.09 -6.74 -17.44
N ALA A 126 1.57 -7.56 -16.54
CA ALA A 126 1.61 -9.01 -16.62
C ALA A 126 0.28 -9.57 -17.08
N THR A 127 0.33 -10.53 -17.99
CA THR A 127 -0.80 -11.39 -18.36
C THR A 127 -0.27 -12.80 -18.62
N GLY A 128 -1.08 -13.84 -18.37
CA GLY A 128 -0.76 -15.21 -18.78
C GLY A 128 0.57 -15.75 -18.24
N ASN A 129 0.86 -15.52 -16.96
CA ASN A 129 2.07 -15.97 -16.26
C ASN A 129 3.39 -15.32 -16.70
N LYS A 130 3.34 -14.17 -17.38
CA LYS A 130 4.54 -13.44 -17.79
C LYS A 130 4.41 -11.93 -17.61
N TRP A 131 5.45 -11.29 -17.10
CA TRP A 131 5.61 -9.84 -17.18
C TRP A 131 5.98 -9.42 -18.60
N GLY A 132 5.26 -8.44 -19.15
CA GLY A 132 5.67 -7.75 -20.37
C GLY A 132 6.91 -6.88 -20.14
N ASP A 133 7.44 -6.37 -21.25
CA ASP A 133 8.57 -5.45 -21.22
C ASP A 133 8.20 -4.12 -20.55
N TRP A 134 9.21 -3.42 -20.02
CA TRP A 134 9.04 -2.09 -19.45
C TRP A 134 8.90 -1.04 -20.56
N THR A 135 7.82 -0.27 -20.49
CA THR A 135 7.63 0.96 -21.26
C THR A 135 8.12 2.14 -20.45
N ILE A 136 8.93 3.00 -21.06
CA ILE A 136 9.28 4.31 -20.49
C ILE A 136 8.16 5.28 -20.83
N ILE A 137 7.60 5.92 -19.81
CA ILE A 137 6.63 7.01 -19.95
C ILE A 137 7.42 8.31 -19.99
N THR A 138 7.55 8.89 -21.17
CA THR A 138 8.14 10.21 -21.37
C THR A 138 7.03 11.26 -21.43
N SER A 139 7.25 12.42 -20.80
CA SER A 139 6.38 13.58 -20.99
C SER A 139 6.65 14.19 -22.37
N HIS A 140 5.87 13.81 -23.38
CA HIS A 140 5.75 14.64 -24.59
C HIS A 140 4.64 15.67 -24.36
N TYR A 141 4.93 16.77 -23.65
CA TYR A 141 4.10 17.96 -23.73
C TYR A 141 4.69 18.91 -24.77
N GLN A 142 3.93 19.05 -25.87
CA GLN A 142 4.02 20.12 -26.84
C GLN A 142 4.00 21.46 -26.09
N SER A 143 5.02 22.30 -26.29
CA SER A 143 5.01 23.66 -25.77
C SER A 143 3.71 24.35 -26.21
N ALA A 144 2.86 24.74 -25.28
CA ALA A 144 1.91 25.82 -25.57
C ALA A 144 2.77 27.06 -25.83
N GLN A 145 2.95 27.40 -27.11
CA GLN A 145 3.60 28.64 -27.51
C GLN A 145 2.80 29.80 -26.92
N ASN A 146 3.47 30.61 -26.10
CA ASN A 146 3.25 32.02 -25.78
C ASN A 146 1.79 32.51 -25.74
N ALA A 147 1.29 32.77 -24.53
CA ALA A 147 0.22 33.75 -24.29
C ALA A 147 0.74 35.18 -24.45
#